data_AF-A0A9E3XE76-F1
#
_entry.id   AF-A0A9E3XE76-F1
#
_cell.length_a   1.000
_cell.length_b   1.000
_cell.length_c   1.000
_cell.angle_alpha   90.00
_cell.angle_beta   90.00
_cell.angle_gamma   90.00
#
_symmetry.space_group_name_H-M   'P 1'
#
loop_
_entity.id
_entity.type
_entity.pdbx_description
1 polymer ?
#
loop_
_entity_poly.entity_id
_entity_poly.type
_entity_poly.pdbx_seq_one_letter_code
_entity_poly.pdbx_strand_id
1 'polypeptide(L)' 'HQELAAMAEKYHVSVPQLGIRYCLQLGFLPLPKTANPAHMKNNADVDFVISESDMEFLKNMAQIKDYGDASVFPVYGGN' A
#
# COMPACT_ATOMS: atom_id res chain seq x y z
N HIS A 1 -11.37 3.53 -4.92
CA HIS A 1 -9.90 3.63 -4.82
C HIS A 1 -9.27 4.63 -5.79
N GLN A 2 -9.93 5.73 -6.18
CA GLN A 2 -9.31 6.74 -7.06
C GLN A 2 -8.30 7.62 -6.32
N GLU A 3 -8.49 7.84 -5.02
CA GLU A 3 -7.63 8.69 -4.18
C GLU A 3 -6.21 8.12 -4.03
N LEU A 4 -6.07 6.79 -3.89
CA LEU A 4 -4.76 6.13 -3.83
C LEU A 4 -4.02 6.19 -5.17
N ALA A 5 -4.75 6.09 -6.29
CA ALA A 5 -4.16 6.20 -7.62
C ALA A 5 -3.64 7.63 -7.87
N ALA A 6 -4.45 8.65 -7.54
CA ALA A 6 -4.05 10.05 -7.63
C ALA A 6 -2.86 10.39 -6.72
N MET A 7 -2.81 9.80 -5.52
CA MET A 7 -1.65 9.97 -4.63
C MET A 7 -0.41 9.26 -5.18
N ALA A 8 -0.54 8.05 -5.72
CA ALA A 8 0.58 7.37 -6.34
C ALA A 8 1.14 8.15 -7.55
N GLU A 9 0.26 8.76 -8.35
CA GLU A 9 0.63 9.67 -9.44
C GLU A 9 1.39 10.92 -8.96
N LYS A 10 0.98 11.53 -7.83
CA LYS A 10 1.68 12.67 -7.21
C LYS A 10 3.15 12.35 -6.90
N TYR A 11 3.44 11.11 -6.50
CA TYR A 11 4.80 10.64 -6.21
C TYR A 11 5.48 9.98 -7.41
N HIS A 12 4.81 9.90 -8.57
CA HIS A 12 5.28 9.19 -9.76
C HIS A 12 5.63 7.71 -9.52
N VAL A 13 4.90 7.07 -8.60
CA VAL A 13 5.08 5.66 -8.24
C VAL A 13 3.80 4.87 -8.49
N SER A 14 3.90 3.54 -8.43
CA SER A 14 2.75 2.67 -8.46
C SER A 14 2.06 2.58 -7.09
N VAL A 15 0.77 2.22 -7.08
CA VAL A 15 0.01 2.00 -5.83
C VAL A 15 0.69 0.96 -4.91
N PRO A 16 1.24 -0.16 -5.41
CA PRO A 16 2.02 -1.08 -4.57
C PRO A 16 3.28 -0.46 -3.94
N GLN A 17 4.02 0.36 -4.68
CA GLN A 17 5.19 1.08 -4.14
C GLN A 17 4.79 2.08 -3.05
N LEU A 18 3.68 2.80 -3.23
CA LEU A 18 3.11 3.67 -2.21
C LEU A 18 2.77 2.90 -0.92
N GLY A 19 2.14 1.73 -1.04
CA GLY A 19 1.82 0.87 0.10
C GLY A 19 3.06 0.32 0.82
N ILE A 20 4.07 -0.13 0.08
CA ILE A 20 5.34 -0.60 0.65
C ILE A 20 6.03 0.55 1.41
N ARG A 21 6.09 1.74 0.81
CA ARG A 21 6.72 2.89 1.46
C ARG A 21 5.98 3.34 2.72
N TYR A 22 4.65 3.31 2.69
CA TYR A 22 3.82 3.60 3.86
C TYR A 22 4.15 2.66 5.04
N CYS A 23 4.22 1.35 4.80
CA CYS A 23 4.60 0.38 5.81
C CYS A 23 6.01 0.65 6.37
N LEU A 24 6.98 0.91 5.49
CA LEU A 24 8.36 1.22 5.90
C LEU A 24 8.42 2.48 6.77
N GLN A 25 7.67 3.54 6.43
CA GLN A 25 7.68 4.81 7.16
C GLN A 25 6.91 4.74 8.49
N LEU A 26 6.03 3.76 8.66
CA LEU A 26 5.45 3.39 9.96
C LEU A 26 6.38 2.53 10.84
N GLY A 27 7.55 2.12 10.32
CA GLY A 27 8.49 1.25 11.01
C GLY A 27 8.18 -0.25 10.89
N PHE A 28 7.25 -0.63 10.01
CA PHE A 28 6.97 -2.04 9.69
C PHE A 28 7.85 -2.52 8.55
N LEU A 29 8.21 -3.81 8.56
CA LEU A 29 8.93 -4.45 7.46
C LEU A 29 7.94 -5.19 6.56
N PRO A 30 7.50 -4.61 5.43
CA PRO A 30 6.62 -5.31 4.50
C PRO A 30 7.38 -6.49 3.87
N LEU A 31 6.75 -7.66 3.83
CA LEU A 31 7.26 -8.85 3.14
C LEU A 31 6.49 -9.01 1.82
N PRO A 32 6.92 -8.37 0.72
CA PRO A 32 6.24 -8.49 -0.56
C PRO A 32 6.36 -9.92 -1.08
N LYS A 33 5.25 -10.65 -1.18
CA LYS A 33 5.22 -11.96 -1.84
C LYS A 33 5.26 -11.75 -3.35
N THR A 34 6.43 -11.90 -3.95
CA THR A 34 6.60 -11.79 -5.41
C THR A 34 7.51 -12.89 -5.94
N ALA A 35 7.04 -13.61 -6.97
CA ALA A 35 7.82 -14.59 -7.73
C ALA A 35 8.35 -14.02 -9.06
N ASN A 36 8.00 -12.77 -9.39
CA ASN A 36 8.39 -12.12 -10.63
C ASN A 36 9.56 -11.15 -10.37
N PRO A 37 10.74 -11.37 -10.99
CA PRO A 37 11.92 -10.53 -10.82
C PRO A 37 11.69 -9.04 -11.15
N ALA A 38 10.82 -8.73 -12.12
CA ALA A 38 10.49 -7.36 -12.47
C ALA A 38 9.71 -6.65 -11.33
N HIS A 39 8.79 -7.37 -10.68
CA HIS A 39 8.07 -6.87 -9.51
C HIS A 39 8.98 -6.80 -8.28
N MET A 40 9.97 -7.70 -8.12
CA MET A 40 10.98 -7.58 -7.06
C MET A 40 11.76 -6.27 -7.16
N LYS A 41 12.25 -5.93 -8.37
CA LYS A 41 13.00 -4.71 -8.58
C LYS A 41 12.15 -3.46 -8.34
N ASN A 42 10.91 -3.45 -8.84
CA ASN A 42 9.99 -2.32 -8.66
C ASN A 42 9.57 -2.14 -7.19
N ASN A 43 9.33 -3.24 -6.45
CA ASN A 43 8.99 -3.20 -5.03
C ASN A 43 10.14 -2.74 -4.12
N ALA A 44 11.39 -2.91 -4.56
CA ALA A 44 12.57 -2.43 -3.84
C ALA A 44 12.89 -0.96 -4.13
N ASP A 45 12.39 -0.44 -5.26
CA ASP A 45 12.58 0.94 -5.70
C ASP A 45 11.54 1.87 -5.05
N VAL A 46 11.69 2.07 -3.74
CA VAL A 46 10.82 2.89 -2.87
C VAL A 46 11.59 4.02 -2.19
N ASP A 47 12.57 4.59 -2.91
CA ASP A 47 13.44 5.68 -2.44
C ASP A 47 12.77 7.06 -2.55
N PHE A 48 11.58 7.19 -1.96
CA PHE A 48 10.83 8.44 -1.85
C PHE A 48 10.24 8.55 -0.46
N VAL A 49 9.91 9.76 -0.02
CA VAL A 49 9.33 10.02 1.31
C VAL A 49 7.88 10.47 1.13
N ILE A 50 6.95 9.84 1.85
CA ILE A 50 5.56 10.30 1.90
C ILE A 50 5.50 11.47 2.89
N SER A 51 4.88 12.58 2.51
CA SER A 51 4.74 13.73 3.41
C SER A 51 3.89 13.40 4.64
N GLU A 52 4.07 14.12 5.74
CA GLU A 52 3.29 13.91 6.98
C GLU A 52 1.78 14.05 6.74
N SER A 53 1.37 15.03 5.93
CA SER A 53 -0.04 15.22 5.51
C SER A 53 -0.63 13.99 4.83
N ASP A 54 0.15 13.36 3.95
CA ASP A 54 -0.29 12.23 3.15
C ASP A 54 -0.25 10.94 3.98
N MET A 55 0.71 10.84 4.91
CA MET A 55 0.74 9.77 5.91
C MET A 55 -0.47 9.82 6.84
N GLU A 56 -0.89 11.02 7.27
CA GLU A 56 -2.12 11.19 8.07
C GLU A 56 -3.37 10.83 7.26
N PHE A 57 -3.42 11.23 5.98
CA PHE A 57 -4.50 10.83 5.09
C PHE A 57 -4.58 9.30 4.96
N LEU A 58 -3.45 8.62 4.74
CA LEU A 58 -3.39 7.16 4.64
C LEU A 58 -3.78 6.45 5.94
N LYS A 59 -3.43 7.01 7.11
CA LYS A 59 -3.85 6.49 8.42
C LYS A 59 -5.35 6.62 8.67
N ASN A 60 -5.95 7.72 8.23
CA ASN A 60 -7.37 8.02 8.41
C ASN A 60 -8.25 7.52 7.26
N MET A 61 -7.65 6.89 6.25
CA MET A 61 -8.39 6.31 5.15
C MET A 61 -9.36 5.24 5.67
N ALA A 62 -10.60 5.26 5.19
CA ALA A 62 -11.63 4.35 5.65
C ALA A 62 -11.17 2.89 5.54
N GLN A 63 -11.33 2.12 6.63
CA GLN A 63 -11.02 0.69 6.63
C GLN A 63 -11.73 0.00 5.47
N ILE A 64 -11.02 -0.94 4.83
CA ILE A 64 -11.60 -1.84 3.83
C ILE A 64 -12.72 -2.62 4.53
N LYS A 65 -13.97 -2.21 4.29
CA LYS A 65 -15.16 -2.86 4.84
C LYS A 65 -15.53 -4.14 4.09
N ASP A 66 -14.98 -4.31 2.89
CA ASP A 66 -15.34 -5.38 1.99
C ASP A 66 -14.12 -5.79 1.15
N TYR A 67 -13.69 -7.04 1.29
CA TYR A 67 -12.61 -7.65 0.50
C TYR A 67 -13.14 -8.29 -0.79
N GLY A 68 -14.41 -8.03 -1.15
CA GLY A 68 -15.09 -8.60 -2.31
C GLY A 68 -15.23 -10.11 -2.20
N ASP A 69 -14.96 -10.82 -3.29
CA ASP A 69 -14.99 -12.29 -3.34
C ASP A 69 -14.00 -12.96 -2.37
N ALA A 70 -12.98 -12.23 -1.89
CA ALA A 70 -12.01 -12.72 -0.93
C ALA A 70 -12.51 -12.66 0.54
N SER A 71 -13.65 -12.03 0.79
CA SER A 71 -14.30 -11.99 2.13
C SER A 71 -14.69 -13.38 2.64
N VAL A 72 -14.69 -14.40 1.77
CA VAL A 72 -14.97 -15.81 2.12
C VAL A 72 -13.86 -16.43 2.98
N PHE A 73 -12.63 -15.89 2.92
CA PHE A 73 -11.54 -16.43 3.74
C PHE A 73 -11.62 -15.88 5.17
N PRO A 74 -11.53 -16.74 6.21
CA PRO A 74 -11.73 -16.37 7.61
C PRO A 74 -10.68 -15.38 8.16
N VAL A 75 -9.61 -15.13 7.40
CA VAL A 75 -8.57 -14.14 7.73
C VAL A 75 -8.94 -12.70 7.31
N TYR A 76 -9.93 -12.52 6.43
CA TYR A 76 -10.38 -11.23 5.93
C TYR A 76 -11.75 -10.80 6.50
N GLY A 77 -12.37 -11.63 7.35
CA GLY A 77 -13.57 -11.29 8.11
C GLY A 77 -13.19 -10.63 9.43
N GLY A 78 -13.15 -9.30 9.47
CA GLY A 78 -13.18 -8.57 10.73
C GLY A 78 -14.54 -8.79 11.40
N ASN A 79 -14.54 -9.22 12.67
CA ASN A 79 -15.71 -9.18 13.54
C ASN A 79 -16.20 -7.74 13.74
#